data_AF-A0A2E0QI21-F1
#
_entry.id   AF-A0A2E0QI21-F1
#
_cell.length_a   1.000
_cell.length_b   1.000
_cell.length_c   1.000
_cell.angle_alpha   90.00
_cell.angle_beta   90.00
_cell.angle_gamma   90.00
#
_symmetry.space_group_name_H-M   'P 1'
#
loop_
_entity.id
_entity.type
_entity.pdbx_description
1 polymer ?
#
loop_
_entity_poly.entity_id
_entity_poly.type
_entity_poly.pdbx_seq_one_letter_code
_entity_poly.pdbx_strand_id
1 'polypeptide(L)'
;MRINIIIISLFLLVSVGFTFMLTLSTFYQSEDTNVSKFDILESFLSGELKNSEEDVRKIIEILKQDENIGDKFIMASSKTYSYYTDSKLIYAQFTEGPESGTIKDFITKKDWSYYERYFSAINSIPAQENLDIKQNPDYLIYTYTTITNDPNTTWYKNDNESTIRLLSTPDDPDIPEFLNPIFFSSFGTGGIVVYEVNLEK
;
A
#
# COMPACT_ATOMS: atom_id res chain seq x y z
N MET A 1 1.71 -48.41 21.71
CA MET A 1 1.87 -47.12 22.43
C MET A 1 2.95 -46.22 21.82
N ARG A 2 4.19 -46.71 21.57
CA ARG A 2 5.28 -45.90 20.98
C ARG A 2 4.99 -45.38 19.55
N ILE A 3 4.39 -46.19 18.68
CA ILE A 3 4.01 -45.79 17.31
C ILE A 3 2.97 -44.66 17.30
N ASN A 4 1.94 -44.74 18.15
CA ASN A 4 0.92 -43.69 18.22
C ASN A 4 1.52 -42.35 18.69
N ILE A 5 2.47 -42.39 19.63
CA ILE A 5 3.21 -41.20 20.08
C ILE A 5 4.04 -40.61 18.94
N ILE A 6 4.72 -41.44 18.15
CA ILE A 6 5.49 -41.00 16.97
C ILE A 6 4.58 -40.33 15.95
N ILE A 7 3.42 -40.92 15.65
CA ILE A 7 2.45 -40.36 14.70
C ILE A 7 1.90 -39.02 15.19
N ILE A 8 1.52 -38.93 16.47
CA ILE A 8 1.04 -37.68 17.08
C ILE A 8 2.13 -36.60 17.06
N SER A 9 3.38 -36.98 17.38
CA SER A 9 4.53 -36.07 17.34
C SER A 9 4.79 -35.54 15.92
N LEU A 10 4.72 -36.42 14.91
CA LEU A 10 4.87 -36.03 13.51
C LEU A 10 3.77 -35.07 13.06
N PHE A 11 2.52 -35.34 13.44
CA PHE A 11 1.40 -34.46 13.14
C PHE A 11 1.56 -33.07 13.78
N LEU A 12 1.99 -33.02 15.04
CA LEU A 12 2.31 -31.77 15.73
C LEU A 12 3.43 -31.00 15.03
N LEU A 13 4.50 -31.69 14.64
CA LEU A 13 5.64 -31.07 13.96
C LEU A 13 5.23 -30.43 12.62
N VAL A 14 4.41 -31.13 11.82
CA VAL A 14 3.89 -30.59 10.56
C VAL A 14 2.97 -29.39 10.81
N SER A 15 2.13 -29.44 11.84
CA SER A 15 1.20 -28.35 12.18
C SER A 15 1.93 -27.09 12.64
N VAL A 16 2.96 -27.25 13.47
CA VAL A 16 3.83 -26.15 13.91
C VAL A 16 4.60 -25.58 12.73
N GLY A 17 5.20 -26.45 11.90
CA GLY A 17 5.93 -26.02 10.69
C GLY A 17 5.03 -25.24 9.72
N PHE A 18 3.80 -25.70 9.51
CA PHE A 18 2.83 -24.99 8.67
C PHE A 18 2.48 -23.61 9.23
N THR A 19 2.15 -23.53 10.52
CA THR A 19 1.80 -22.27 11.19
C THR A 19 2.97 -21.28 11.16
N PHE A 20 4.18 -21.78 11.39
CA PHE A 20 5.41 -20.98 11.31
C PHE A 20 5.62 -20.42 9.90
N MET A 21 5.55 -21.25 8.87
CA MET A 21 5.71 -20.80 7.48
C MET A 21 4.60 -19.85 7.02
N LEU A 22 3.36 -20.08 7.47
CA LEU A 22 2.23 -19.18 7.19
C LEU A 22 2.46 -17.81 7.81
N THR A 23 2.86 -17.76 9.08
CA THR A 23 3.18 -16.52 9.79
C THR A 23 4.29 -15.78 9.06
N LEU A 24 5.37 -16.50 8.71
CA LEU A 24 6.50 -15.93 8.02
C LEU A 24 6.10 -15.31 6.68
N SER A 25 5.34 -16.04 5.86
CA SER A 25 4.88 -15.55 4.55
C SER A 25 3.87 -14.40 4.64
N THR A 26 3.12 -14.29 5.74
CA THR A 26 2.10 -13.25 5.92
C THR A 26 2.72 -11.91 6.30
N PHE A 27 3.69 -11.94 7.21
CA PHE A 27 4.26 -10.71 7.78
C PHE A 27 5.59 -10.30 7.13
N TYR A 28 6.26 -11.23 6.44
CA TYR A 28 7.57 -10.98 5.86
C TYR A 28 7.59 -11.39 4.39
N GLN A 29 8.10 -10.49 3.55
CA GLN A 29 8.30 -10.72 2.13
C GLN A 29 9.77 -10.46 1.80
N SER A 30 10.37 -11.38 1.07
CA SER A 30 11.69 -11.22 0.45
C SER A 30 11.62 -10.22 -0.71
N GLU A 31 12.71 -9.51 -1.00
CA GLU A 31 12.76 -8.49 -2.05
C GLU A 31 12.62 -9.04 -3.48
N ASP A 32 12.92 -10.32 -3.72
CA ASP A 32 12.91 -10.90 -5.07
C ASP A 32 11.54 -11.45 -5.50
N THR A 33 11.18 -11.22 -6.77
CA THR A 33 9.86 -11.53 -7.36
C THR A 33 9.65 -13.00 -7.74
N ASN A 34 10.65 -13.88 -7.51
CA ASN A 34 10.61 -15.31 -7.83
C ASN A 34 10.76 -16.20 -6.59
N VAL A 35 10.29 -15.72 -5.44
CA VAL A 35 10.71 -16.32 -4.19
C VAL A 35 9.92 -17.56 -3.83
N SER A 36 10.66 -18.66 -3.71
CA SER A 36 10.18 -19.90 -3.13
C SER A 36 9.94 -19.67 -1.63
N LYS A 37 9.04 -20.44 -0.99
CA LYS A 37 8.87 -20.34 0.48
C LYS A 37 10.18 -20.57 1.26
N PHE A 38 11.19 -21.19 0.63
CA PHE A 38 12.51 -21.38 1.22
C PHE A 38 13.32 -20.09 1.25
N ASP A 39 13.15 -19.16 0.31
CA ASP A 39 13.99 -17.95 0.29
C ASP A 39 13.47 -16.94 1.34
N ILE A 40 12.17 -16.97 1.69
CA ILE A 40 11.63 -16.27 2.87
C ILE A 40 12.24 -16.83 4.16
N LEU A 41 12.35 -18.17 4.25
CA LEU A 41 12.98 -18.83 5.40
C LEU A 41 14.48 -18.52 5.48
N GLU A 42 15.18 -18.51 4.36
CA GLU A 42 16.60 -18.16 4.28
C GLU A 42 16.81 -16.70 4.69
N SER A 43 15.98 -15.78 4.18
CA SER A 43 15.99 -14.37 4.55
C SER A 43 15.67 -14.17 6.05
N PHE A 44 14.78 -14.98 6.63
CA PHE A 44 14.53 -14.98 8.08
C PHE A 44 15.78 -15.38 8.87
N LEU A 45 16.47 -16.43 8.42
CA LEU A 45 17.66 -16.95 9.07
C LEU A 45 18.88 -16.04 8.87
N SER A 46 18.98 -15.32 7.74
CA SER A 46 20.02 -14.33 7.46
C SER A 46 19.78 -12.99 8.18
N GLY A 47 18.53 -12.73 8.60
CA GLY A 47 18.13 -11.49 9.28
C GLY A 47 17.79 -10.34 8.32
N GLU A 48 17.56 -10.63 7.04
CA GLU A 48 17.36 -9.64 5.96
C GLU A 48 15.88 -9.38 5.64
N LEU A 49 14.95 -9.85 6.47
CA LEU A 49 13.53 -9.65 6.20
C LEU A 49 13.10 -8.19 6.41
N LYS A 50 12.57 -7.59 5.35
CA LYS A 50 11.79 -6.35 5.48
C LYS A 50 10.41 -6.65 6.05
N ASN A 51 10.05 -5.91 7.10
CA ASN A 51 8.71 -5.92 7.67
C ASN A 51 7.94 -4.68 7.18
N SER A 52 6.75 -4.89 6.59
CA SER A 52 5.85 -3.79 6.19
C SER A 52 5.50 -2.83 7.33
N GLU A 53 5.50 -3.30 8.59
CA GLU A 53 5.30 -2.46 9.78
C GLU A 53 6.44 -1.48 10.02
N GLU A 54 7.67 -1.84 9.64
CA GLU A 54 8.81 -0.95 9.77
C GLU A 54 8.70 0.24 8.80
N ASP A 55 8.27 -0.02 7.57
CA ASP A 55 8.03 1.02 6.58
C ASP A 55 6.88 1.92 7.01
N VAL A 56 5.77 1.34 7.50
CA VAL A 56 4.66 2.13 8.07
C VAL A 56 5.15 3.02 9.21
N ARG A 57 5.98 2.50 10.12
CA ARG A 57 6.55 3.29 11.23
C ARG A 57 7.42 4.43 10.72
N LYS A 58 8.33 4.16 9.78
CA LYS A 58 9.20 5.19 9.18
C LYS A 58 8.39 6.29 8.49
N ILE A 59 7.35 5.91 7.74
CA ILE A 59 6.45 6.87 7.10
C ILE A 59 5.76 7.75 8.15
N ILE A 60 5.22 7.16 9.22
CA ILE A 60 4.61 7.91 10.32
C ILE A 60 5.62 8.88 10.97
N GLU A 61 6.86 8.44 11.20
CA GLU A 61 7.92 9.27 11.76
C GLU A 61 8.26 10.45 10.84
N ILE A 62 8.37 10.24 9.53
CA ILE A 62 8.58 11.29 8.53
C ILE A 62 7.43 12.30 8.55
N LEU A 63 6.18 11.82 8.50
CA LEU A 63 5.00 12.69 8.50
C LEU A 63 4.88 13.52 9.79
N LYS A 64 5.29 12.97 10.94
CA LYS A 64 5.29 13.69 12.23
C LYS A 64 6.35 14.79 12.34
N GLN A 65 7.31 14.86 11.42
CA GLN A 65 8.25 15.98 11.37
C GLN A 65 7.57 17.28 10.90
N ASP A 66 6.42 17.17 10.25
CA ASP A 66 5.59 18.33 9.93
C ASP A 66 4.77 18.74 11.16
N GLU A 67 5.09 19.90 11.73
CA GLU A 67 4.44 20.45 12.92
C GLU A 67 2.93 20.67 12.75
N ASN A 68 2.44 20.79 11.52
CA ASN A 68 1.02 21.03 11.21
C ASN A 68 0.34 19.81 10.58
N ILE A 69 0.93 18.61 10.68
CA ILE A 69 0.40 17.38 10.07
C ILE A 69 -1.06 17.10 10.45
N GLY A 70 -1.48 17.45 11.68
CA GLY A 70 -2.86 17.26 12.14
C GLY A 70 -3.92 18.00 11.31
N ASP A 71 -3.55 19.12 10.71
CA ASP A 71 -4.45 19.91 9.87
C ASP A 71 -4.40 19.55 8.38
N LYS A 72 -3.38 18.79 7.98
CA LYS A 72 -3.13 18.38 6.60
C LYS A 72 -3.94 17.16 6.17
N PHE A 73 -4.12 17.02 4.87
CA PHE A 73 -4.80 15.90 4.25
C PHE A 73 -3.80 14.88 3.70
N ILE A 74 -3.92 13.64 4.15
CA ILE A 74 -3.24 12.48 3.56
C ILE A 74 -4.21 11.75 2.65
N MET A 75 -3.84 11.56 1.37
CA MET A 75 -4.56 10.67 0.47
C MET A 75 -3.94 9.27 0.49
N ALA A 76 -4.71 8.27 0.91
CA ALA A 76 -4.24 6.91 1.05
C ALA A 76 -5.39 5.88 1.02
N SER A 77 -5.04 4.62 0.77
CA SER A 77 -5.95 3.47 0.85
C SER A 77 -6.11 2.90 2.26
N SER A 78 -5.32 3.40 3.22
CA SER A 78 -5.32 2.96 4.61
C SER A 78 -5.51 4.13 5.57
N LYS A 79 -6.36 3.92 6.59
CA LYS A 79 -6.60 4.88 7.68
C LYS A 79 -5.44 4.96 8.67
N THR A 80 -4.53 3.98 8.62
CA THR A 80 -3.39 3.85 9.55
C THR A 80 -2.57 5.14 9.66
N TYR A 81 -2.24 5.76 8.53
CA TYR A 81 -1.38 6.95 8.51
C TYR A 81 -2.04 8.15 9.20
N SER A 82 -3.31 8.41 8.88
CA SER A 82 -4.09 9.47 9.52
C SER A 82 -4.30 9.20 11.01
N TYR A 83 -4.61 7.96 11.39
CA TYR A 83 -4.82 7.58 12.79
C TYR A 83 -3.58 7.82 13.67
N TYR A 84 -2.38 7.50 13.18
CA TYR A 84 -1.16 7.65 14.00
C TYR A 84 -0.53 9.04 13.94
N THR A 85 -0.94 9.89 13.00
CA THR A 85 -0.43 11.26 12.83
C THR A 85 -1.45 12.34 13.25
N ASP A 86 -2.66 11.95 13.64
CA ASP A 86 -3.79 12.84 13.90
C ASP A 86 -4.18 13.74 12.71
N SER A 87 -3.76 13.38 11.50
CA SER A 87 -4.06 14.12 10.26
C SER A 87 -5.44 13.78 9.70
N LYS A 88 -5.89 14.57 8.72
CA LYS A 88 -7.12 14.30 7.96
C LYS A 88 -6.81 13.28 6.86
N LEU A 89 -7.80 12.46 6.51
CA LEU A 89 -7.68 11.42 5.48
C LEU A 89 -8.60 11.72 4.31
N ILE A 90 -8.04 11.63 3.10
CA ILE A 90 -8.78 11.44 1.86
C ILE A 90 -8.63 9.97 1.47
N TYR A 91 -9.72 9.20 1.58
CA TYR A 91 -9.66 7.79 1.24
C TYR A 91 -9.64 7.58 -0.28
N ALA A 92 -8.69 6.78 -0.78
CA ALA A 92 -8.58 6.42 -2.19
C ALA A 92 -8.06 4.98 -2.34
N GLN A 93 -8.69 4.18 -3.19
CA GLN A 93 -8.30 2.81 -3.52
C GLN A 93 -7.28 2.76 -4.67
N PHE A 94 -7.02 3.88 -5.33
CA PHE A 94 -6.13 4.01 -6.49
C PHE A 94 -6.62 3.23 -7.72
N THR A 95 -7.94 3.05 -7.80
CA THR A 95 -8.66 2.45 -8.93
C THR A 95 -9.76 3.37 -9.45
N GLU A 96 -9.91 4.56 -8.86
CA GLU A 96 -10.91 5.56 -9.20
C GLU A 96 -10.51 6.38 -10.43
N GLY A 97 -11.51 6.90 -11.14
CA GLY A 97 -11.33 7.66 -12.38
C GLY A 97 -11.06 6.77 -13.61
N PRO A 98 -11.01 7.38 -14.80
CA PRO A 98 -10.73 6.66 -16.04
C PRO A 98 -9.26 6.24 -16.14
N GLU A 99 -8.98 5.10 -16.78
CA GLU A 99 -7.61 4.60 -17.00
C GLU A 99 -6.70 5.64 -17.70
N SER A 100 -7.28 6.38 -18.67
CA SER A 100 -6.59 7.44 -19.42
C SER A 100 -6.54 8.80 -18.71
N GLY A 101 -7.03 8.90 -17.47
CA GLY A 101 -7.00 10.12 -16.68
C GLY A 101 -5.58 10.53 -16.27
N THR A 102 -5.36 11.80 -15.99
CA THR A 102 -4.08 12.28 -15.46
C THR A 102 -4.00 12.07 -13.95
N ILE A 103 -2.78 11.96 -13.40
CA ILE A 103 -2.55 11.92 -11.94
C ILE A 103 -3.15 13.15 -11.25
N LYS A 104 -3.10 14.33 -11.89
CA LYS A 104 -3.68 15.56 -11.35
C LYS A 104 -5.21 15.49 -11.28
N ASP A 105 -5.86 14.98 -12.31
CA ASP A 105 -7.32 14.80 -12.33
C ASP A 105 -7.77 13.75 -11.29
N PHE A 106 -6.97 12.70 -11.07
CA PHE A 106 -7.20 11.73 -10.01
C PHE A 106 -7.10 12.37 -8.61
N ILE A 107 -6.01 13.07 -8.31
CA ILE A 107 -5.79 13.72 -7.01
C ILE A 107 -6.88 14.75 -6.70
N THR A 108 -7.33 15.48 -7.72
CA THR A 108 -8.40 16.48 -7.58
C THR A 108 -9.81 15.89 -7.66
N LYS A 109 -9.93 14.56 -7.82
CA LYS A 109 -11.19 13.80 -7.94
C LYS A 109 -12.11 14.29 -9.08
N LYS A 110 -11.54 14.88 -10.12
CA LYS A 110 -12.30 15.59 -11.16
C LYS A 110 -13.16 14.64 -12.00
N ASP A 111 -12.58 13.51 -12.40
CA ASP A 111 -13.22 12.54 -13.29
C ASP A 111 -13.69 11.27 -12.54
N TRP A 112 -13.77 11.35 -11.21
CA TRP A 112 -14.27 10.25 -10.39
C TRP A 112 -15.79 10.08 -10.55
N SER A 113 -16.24 8.83 -10.59
CA SER A 113 -17.66 8.52 -10.63
C SER A 113 -18.36 8.97 -9.33
N TYR A 114 -19.69 9.11 -9.37
CA TYR A 114 -20.45 9.44 -8.16
C TYR A 114 -20.22 8.42 -7.04
N TYR A 115 -20.19 7.13 -7.39
CA TYR A 115 -19.95 6.06 -6.43
C TYR A 115 -18.56 6.15 -5.80
N GLU A 116 -17.52 6.41 -6.60
CA GLU A 116 -16.15 6.59 -6.11
C GLU A 116 -16.04 7.77 -5.15
N ARG A 117 -16.61 8.93 -5.52
CA ARG A 117 -16.63 10.11 -4.65
C ARG A 117 -17.39 9.83 -3.35
N TYR A 118 -18.54 9.18 -3.44
CA TYR A 118 -19.33 8.78 -2.26
C TYR A 118 -18.56 7.81 -1.36
N PHE A 119 -17.95 6.77 -1.94
CA PHE A 119 -17.21 5.76 -1.20
C PHE A 119 -15.97 6.35 -0.51
N SER A 120 -15.28 7.26 -1.18
CA SER A 120 -14.19 8.04 -0.60
C SER A 120 -14.67 8.94 0.54
N ALA A 121 -15.77 9.68 0.33
CA ALA A 121 -16.33 10.60 1.32
C ALA A 121 -16.70 9.91 2.64
N ILE A 122 -17.36 8.74 2.60
CA ILE A 122 -17.76 8.02 3.81
C ILE A 122 -16.58 7.34 4.54
N ASN A 123 -15.49 7.06 3.82
CA ASN A 123 -14.29 6.43 4.39
C ASN A 123 -13.20 7.43 4.79
N SER A 124 -13.31 8.67 4.35
CA SER A 124 -12.42 9.78 4.70
C SER A 124 -12.55 10.16 6.18
N ILE A 125 -11.56 10.90 6.69
CA ILE A 125 -11.52 11.39 8.08
C ILE A 125 -11.28 12.90 8.03
N PRO A 126 -12.25 13.73 8.48
CA PRO A 126 -13.63 13.36 8.80
C PRO A 126 -14.40 12.86 7.56
N ALA A 127 -15.46 12.09 7.79
CA ALA A 127 -16.36 11.69 6.73
C ALA A 127 -17.03 12.94 6.13
N GLN A 128 -17.19 12.98 4.81
CA GLN A 128 -17.78 14.13 4.12
C GLN A 128 -19.26 13.89 3.82
N GLU A 129 -20.10 14.86 4.20
CA GLU A 129 -21.52 14.86 3.80
C GLU A 129 -21.72 15.43 2.39
N ASN A 130 -20.88 16.40 2.00
CA ASN A 130 -20.95 17.05 0.70
C ASN A 130 -19.80 16.57 -0.21
N LEU A 131 -20.18 15.90 -1.31
CA LEU A 131 -19.26 15.31 -2.29
C LEU A 131 -18.59 16.33 -3.23
N ASP A 132 -19.02 17.58 -3.21
CA ASP A 132 -18.48 18.65 -4.05
C ASP A 132 -17.39 19.48 -3.33
N ILE A 133 -17.11 19.17 -2.05
CA ILE A 133 -16.01 19.79 -1.32
C ILE A 133 -14.68 19.32 -1.90
N LYS A 134 -13.92 20.26 -2.46
CA LYS A 134 -12.55 20.00 -2.90
C LYS A 134 -11.64 19.84 -1.69
N GLN A 135 -11.06 18.65 -1.57
CA GLN A 135 -9.96 18.36 -0.65
C GLN A 135 -8.77 17.97 -1.50
N ASN A 136 -7.72 18.79 -1.44
CA ASN A 136 -6.45 18.46 -2.06
C ASN A 136 -5.55 17.84 -0.98
N PRO A 137 -4.89 16.71 -1.26
CA PRO A 137 -3.92 16.17 -0.33
C PRO A 137 -2.67 17.04 -0.26
N ASP A 138 -2.08 17.09 0.93
CA ASP A 138 -0.71 17.55 1.16
C ASP A 138 0.29 16.39 1.00
N TYR A 139 -0.16 15.16 1.30
CA TYR A 139 0.62 13.94 1.14
C TYR A 139 -0.18 12.86 0.40
N LEU A 140 0.48 12.13 -0.48
CA LEU A 140 -0.07 10.98 -1.20
C LEU A 140 0.74 9.74 -0.83
N ILE A 141 0.06 8.70 -0.31
CA ILE A 141 0.69 7.43 0.05
C ILE A 141 0.12 6.35 -0.85
N TYR A 142 0.93 5.92 -1.82
CA TYR A 142 0.55 4.90 -2.78
C TYR A 142 1.17 3.56 -2.40
N THR A 143 0.31 2.58 -2.11
CA THR A 143 0.72 1.18 -1.92
C THR A 143 0.35 0.40 -3.17
N TYR A 144 1.32 -0.27 -3.78
CA TYR A 144 1.13 -0.96 -5.05
C TYR A 144 1.53 -2.43 -4.95
N THR A 145 0.98 -3.21 -5.88
CA THR A 145 1.39 -4.60 -6.12
C THR A 145 1.72 -4.78 -7.60
N THR A 146 2.81 -5.50 -7.86
CA THR A 146 3.30 -5.90 -9.17
C THR A 146 2.81 -7.30 -9.55
N ILE A 147 1.92 -7.93 -8.77
CA ILE A 147 1.30 -9.20 -9.15
C ILE A 147 0.58 -9.00 -10.47
N THR A 148 1.18 -9.55 -11.52
CA THR A 148 0.64 -9.55 -12.87
C THR A 148 -0.57 -10.49 -12.93
N ASN A 149 -1.54 -10.14 -13.77
CA ASN A 149 -2.71 -10.97 -14.03
C ASN A 149 -2.26 -12.36 -14.46
N ASP A 150 -2.56 -13.40 -13.70
CA ASP A 150 -2.49 -14.76 -14.23
C ASP A 150 -3.52 -14.85 -15.37
N PRO A 151 -3.09 -15.04 -16.63
CA PRO A 151 -3.98 -15.04 -17.79
C PRO A 151 -5.03 -16.17 -17.74
N ASN A 152 -4.86 -17.14 -16.84
CA ASN A 152 -5.80 -18.25 -16.63
C ASN A 152 -6.86 -17.93 -15.57
N THR A 153 -6.84 -16.73 -15.00
CA THR A 153 -7.70 -16.34 -13.88
C THR A 153 -8.41 -15.03 -14.19
N THR A 154 -9.73 -15.00 -13.96
CA THR A 154 -10.55 -13.80 -14.17
C THR A 154 -10.78 -13.02 -12.86
N TRP A 155 -10.32 -13.55 -11.73
CA TRP A 155 -10.56 -12.99 -10.39
C TRP A 155 -9.57 -11.89 -10.00
N TYR A 156 -8.36 -11.87 -10.58
CA TYR A 156 -7.40 -10.78 -10.43
C TYR A 156 -7.12 -10.16 -11.79
N LYS A 157 -8.09 -9.39 -12.29
CA LYS A 157 -7.87 -8.50 -13.42
C LYS A 157 -7.39 -7.15 -12.88
N ASN A 158 -6.09 -7.04 -12.72
CA ASN A 158 -5.37 -5.82 -12.45
C ASN A 158 -5.32 -5.09 -13.80
N ASP A 159 -6.28 -4.22 -14.09
CA ASP A 159 -6.30 -3.48 -15.35
C ASP A 159 -4.98 -2.68 -15.46
N ASN A 160 -4.17 -3.07 -16.44
CA ASN A 160 -2.71 -2.85 -16.45
C ASN A 160 -2.31 -1.47 -17.00
N GLU A 161 -3.24 -0.55 -17.21
CA GLU A 161 -3.01 0.66 -18.01
C GLU A 161 -3.48 1.96 -17.32
N SER A 162 -3.66 1.96 -16.00
CA SER A 162 -3.98 3.22 -15.30
C SER A 162 -2.72 4.07 -15.12
N THR A 163 -2.83 5.36 -15.45
CA THR A 163 -1.76 6.37 -15.22
C THR A 163 -1.30 6.42 -13.76
N ILE A 164 -2.12 5.94 -12.82
CA ILE A 164 -1.82 5.85 -11.39
C ILE A 164 -0.68 4.88 -11.09
N ARG A 165 -0.46 3.85 -11.91
CA ARG A 165 0.67 2.92 -11.73
C ARG A 165 2.02 3.60 -11.84
N LEU A 166 2.12 4.73 -12.55
CA LEU A 166 3.34 5.52 -12.64
C LEU A 166 3.87 5.92 -11.25
N LEU A 167 2.97 6.15 -10.28
CA LEU A 167 3.31 6.46 -8.89
C LEU A 167 4.14 5.38 -8.19
N SER A 168 4.24 4.16 -8.73
CA SER A 168 5.11 3.10 -8.21
C SER A 168 6.59 3.31 -8.53
N THR A 169 6.91 4.20 -9.48
CA THR A 169 8.27 4.46 -9.95
C THR A 169 8.61 5.94 -9.71
N PRO A 170 9.04 6.32 -8.49
CA PRO A 170 9.24 7.73 -8.12
C PRO A 170 10.36 8.44 -8.91
N ASP A 171 11.30 7.70 -9.49
CA ASP A 171 12.39 8.23 -10.30
C ASP A 171 12.01 8.40 -11.79
N ASP A 172 10.77 8.04 -12.17
CA ASP A 172 10.32 8.13 -13.56
C ASP A 172 10.16 9.62 -13.97
N PRO A 173 10.75 10.05 -15.11
CA PRO A 173 10.66 11.43 -15.58
C PRO A 173 9.23 11.90 -15.88
N ASP A 174 8.27 10.98 -16.08
CA ASP A 174 6.88 11.31 -16.33
C ASP A 174 6.09 11.58 -15.03
N ILE A 175 6.70 11.39 -13.84
CA ILE A 175 6.10 11.79 -12.57
C ILE A 175 5.89 13.32 -12.58
N PRO A 176 4.66 13.81 -12.32
CA PRO A 176 4.40 15.24 -12.32
C PRO A 176 5.24 15.99 -11.29
N GLU A 177 5.80 17.15 -11.66
CA GLU A 177 6.67 17.97 -10.80
C GLU A 177 6.03 18.44 -9.48
N PHE A 178 4.70 18.44 -9.40
CA PHE A 178 3.97 18.75 -8.18
C PHE A 178 4.03 17.61 -7.15
N LEU A 179 4.55 16.43 -7.52
CA LEU A 179 4.79 15.31 -6.62
C LEU A 179 6.28 15.22 -6.29
N ASN A 180 6.61 15.40 -5.01
CA ASN A 180 7.97 15.26 -4.51
C ASN A 180 8.08 13.94 -3.72
N PRO A 181 8.78 12.91 -4.23
CA PRO A 181 8.93 11.65 -3.49
C PRO A 181 9.81 11.86 -2.26
N ILE A 182 9.28 11.50 -1.08
CA ILE A 182 9.98 11.65 0.21
C ILE A 182 10.29 10.31 0.89
N PHE A 183 9.62 9.24 0.47
CA PHE A 183 9.91 7.88 0.94
C PHE A 183 9.56 6.87 -0.16
N PHE A 184 10.41 5.86 -0.31
CA PHE A 184 10.20 4.75 -1.22
C PHE A 184 10.71 3.47 -0.57
N SER A 185 9.89 2.42 -0.61
CA SER A 185 10.31 1.07 -0.25
C SER A 185 9.61 0.06 -1.14
N SER A 186 10.40 -0.80 -1.78
CA SER A 186 9.93 -1.98 -2.49
C SER A 186 10.12 -3.23 -1.63
N PHE A 187 9.16 -4.14 -1.67
CA PHE A 187 9.21 -5.43 -0.99
C PHE A 187 8.45 -6.49 -1.80
N GLY A 188 9.14 -7.54 -2.21
CA GLY A 188 8.59 -8.63 -3.01
C GLY A 188 7.84 -8.16 -4.25
N THR A 189 6.55 -8.49 -4.32
CA THR A 189 5.68 -8.12 -5.45
C THR A 189 4.88 -6.85 -5.18
N GLY A 190 5.44 -5.90 -4.44
CA GLY A 190 4.79 -4.65 -4.13
C GLY A 190 5.72 -3.62 -3.53
N GLY A 191 5.12 -2.55 -3.05
CA GLY A 191 5.87 -1.47 -2.44
C GLY A 191 4.97 -0.33 -1.98
N ILE A 192 5.62 0.68 -1.44
CA ILE A 192 4.99 1.90 -0.98
C ILE A 192 5.83 3.10 -1.39
N VAL A 193 5.14 4.14 -1.85
CA VAL A 193 5.73 5.42 -2.19
C VAL A 193 4.96 6.53 -1.49
N VAL A 194 5.69 7.47 -0.89
CA VAL A 194 5.12 8.66 -0.26
C VAL A 194 5.58 9.88 -1.03
N TYR A 195 4.60 10.68 -1.46
CA TYR A 195 4.83 11.96 -2.11
C TYR A 195 4.32 13.08 -1.23
N GLU A 196 5.09 14.15 -1.14
CA GLU A 196 4.59 15.47 -0.77
C GLU A 196 3.97 16.12 -2.02
N VAL A 197 2.78 16.70 -1.89
CA VAL A 197 1.96 17.18 -2.99
C VAL A 197 1.88 18.71 -2.97
N ASN A 198 2.29 19.33 -4.06
CA ASN A 198 2.34 20.78 -4.23
C ASN A 198 1.65 21.22 -5.53
N LEU A 199 0.31 21.17 -5.57
CA LEU A 199 -0.49 21.40 -6.80
C LEU A 199 -0.36 22.80 -7.42
N GLU A 200 0.24 23.75 -6.70
CA GLU A 200 0.46 25.13 -7.15
C GLU A 200 1.80 25.33 -7.90
N LYS A 201 2.65 24.29 -7.96
CA LYS A 201 3.85 24.30 -8.81
C LYS A 201 3.52 24.20 -10.30
#